data_AF-A0A0K8U6P9-F1
#
_entry.id   AF-A0A0K8U6P9-F1
#
_cell.length_a   1.000
_cell.length_b   1.000
_cell.length_c   1.000
_cell.angle_alpha   90.00
_cell.angle_beta   90.00
_cell.angle_gamma   90.00
#
_symmetry.space_group_name_H-M   'P 1'
#
loop_
_entity.id
_entity.type
_entity.pdbx_description
1 polymer ?
#
loop_
_entity_poly.entity_id
_entity_poly.type
_entity_poly.pdbx_seq_one_letter_code
_entity_poly.pdbx_strand_id
1 'polypeptide(L)'
;MGHSAADTTIASPAGTNMAIATITPITAKSVEASEKPAQKPKLTWREKLQKVINNITVEPILAAYIMPSVLSGLATQNLNLEKACRVNMDYGEVVCDALTRRDTANYTLEEETVQQMVARMAAW
;
A
#
# COMPACT_ATOMS: atom_id res chain seq x y z
N MET A 1 18.42 6.18 59.20
CA MET A 1 19.37 5.41 58.37
C MET A 1 19.35 6.03 56.97
N GLY A 2 20.00 7.14 56.64
CA GLY A 2 21.20 7.77 57.20
C GLY A 2 22.46 7.18 56.55
N HIS A 3 22.85 7.70 55.37
CA HIS A 3 24.22 7.83 54.81
C HIS A 3 24.07 8.67 53.51
N SER A 4 24.29 9.99 53.52
CA SER A 4 25.58 10.73 53.47
C SER A 4 26.23 10.61 52.08
N ALA A 5 26.12 11.59 51.17
CA ALA A 5 26.75 12.92 51.13
C ALA A 5 28.27 12.91 50.87
N ALA A 6 28.67 13.83 49.98
CA ALA A 6 29.96 14.52 49.85
C ALA A 6 30.94 14.09 48.74
N ASP A 7 30.95 14.91 47.69
CA ASP A 7 32.13 15.60 47.11
C ASP A 7 33.39 15.68 47.99
N THR A 8 34.56 15.69 47.32
CA THR A 8 35.67 16.68 47.48
C THR A 8 37.03 16.05 47.15
N THR A 9 37.61 16.50 46.03
CA THR A 9 38.96 17.08 45.85
C THR A 9 40.09 16.68 46.83
N ILE A 10 41.30 16.39 46.30
CA ILE A 10 42.57 17.12 46.56
C ILE A 10 43.79 16.39 45.95
N ALA A 11 44.48 17.14 45.09
CA ALA A 11 45.93 17.29 44.81
C ALA A 11 46.95 16.11 44.92
N SER A 12 47.68 15.92 43.80
CA SER A 12 49.16 15.93 43.59
C SER A 12 50.10 15.70 44.80
N PRO A 13 51.27 15.03 44.62
CA PRO A 13 52.35 15.64 43.83
C PRO A 13 53.29 14.69 43.03
N ALA A 14 54.11 15.34 42.20
CA ALA A 14 55.52 15.06 41.89
C ALA A 14 55.89 14.17 40.68
N GLY A 15 56.37 14.86 39.64
CA GLY A 15 57.52 14.50 38.80
C GLY A 15 57.33 13.30 37.86
N THR A 16 57.64 13.36 36.57
CA THR A 16 58.95 13.78 36.06
C THR A 16 58.88 13.84 34.52
N ASN A 17 59.24 15.01 33.98
CA ASN A 17 59.85 15.30 32.67
C ASN A 17 59.06 15.09 31.37
N MET A 18 58.59 16.24 30.88
CA MET A 18 58.28 16.59 29.49
C MET A 18 59.46 16.29 28.55
N ALA A 19 59.19 15.59 27.46
CA ALA A 19 59.95 15.70 26.22
C ALA A 19 59.09 16.48 25.22
N ILE A 20 59.31 17.79 25.13
CA ILE A 20 58.82 18.60 24.01
C ILE A 20 59.64 18.19 22.79
N ALA A 21 59.04 17.46 21.86
CA ALA A 21 59.55 17.31 20.51
C ALA A 21 58.97 18.43 19.63
N THR A 22 59.87 19.31 19.22
CA THR A 22 59.74 20.44 18.31
C THR A 22 58.78 20.22 17.14
N ILE A 23 57.87 21.17 16.93
CA ILE A 23 57.05 21.30 15.72
C ILE A 23 57.92 21.87 14.60
N THR A 24 58.13 21.11 13.53
CA THR A 24 58.53 21.65 12.22
C THR A 24 57.30 21.67 11.29
N PRO A 25 57.06 22.76 10.52
CA PRO A 25 55.96 22.84 9.55
C PRO A 25 56.38 22.17 8.23
N ILE A 26 55.56 22.30 7.17
CA ILE A 26 55.70 21.74 5.80
C ILE A 26 55.02 20.35 5.72
N THR A 27 53.88 20.12 5.07
CA THR A 27 53.18 20.78 3.97
C THR A 27 51.73 20.37 4.04
N ALA A 28 50.81 21.33 3.85
CA ALA A 28 49.43 21.05 3.50
C ALA A 28 49.40 20.36 2.12
N LYS A 29 49.64 19.05 2.09
CA LYS A 29 49.27 18.22 0.95
C LYS A 29 47.85 17.76 1.24
N SER A 30 46.92 18.51 0.67
CA SER A 30 45.53 18.12 0.46
C SER A 30 45.49 16.63 0.11
N VAL A 31 45.08 15.82 1.08
CA VAL A 31 44.49 14.52 0.79
C VAL A 31 43.14 14.87 0.20
N GLU A 32 43.11 15.07 -1.13
CA GLU A 32 41.89 14.95 -1.91
C GLU A 32 41.40 13.51 -1.67
N ALA A 33 40.53 13.37 -0.68
CA ALA A 33 39.62 12.25 -0.59
C ALA A 33 38.79 12.32 -1.88
N SER A 34 39.18 11.50 -2.85
CA SER A 34 38.39 11.25 -4.04
C SER A 34 37.05 10.66 -3.59
N GLU A 35 36.05 11.52 -3.44
CA GLU A 35 34.68 11.12 -3.18
C GLU A 35 34.14 10.50 -4.47
N LYS A 36 34.36 9.19 -4.61
CA LYS A 36 33.80 8.40 -5.70
C LYS A 36 32.28 8.46 -5.55
N PRO A 37 31.52 9.00 -6.52
CA PRO A 37 30.09 9.17 -6.37
C PRO A 37 29.48 7.79 -6.15
N ALA A 38 28.80 7.62 -5.01
CA ALA A 38 28.17 6.38 -4.61
C ALA A 38 27.27 5.88 -5.75
N GLN A 39 27.72 4.86 -6.48
CA GLN A 39 26.92 4.20 -7.49
C GLN A 39 25.74 3.55 -6.78
N LYS A 40 24.55 4.16 -6.92
CA LYS A 40 23.31 3.57 -6.44
C LYS A 40 23.15 2.22 -7.15
N PRO A 41 23.11 1.08 -6.44
CA PRO A 41 22.99 -0.22 -7.08
C PRO A 41 21.73 -0.24 -7.96
N LYS A 42 21.85 -0.80 -9.17
CA LYS A 42 20.73 -0.97 -10.10
C LYS A 42 19.76 -1.99 -9.49
N LEU A 43 18.81 -1.50 -8.70
CA LEU A 43 17.77 -2.33 -8.09
C LEU A 43 16.97 -3.04 -9.19
N THR A 44 16.90 -4.36 -9.08
CA THR A 44 16.04 -5.20 -9.92
C THR A 44 14.56 -4.86 -9.69
N TRP A 45 13.72 -5.13 -10.69
CA TRP A 45 12.28 -4.84 -10.61
C TRP A 45 11.60 -5.51 -9.41
N ARG A 46 12.11 -6.68 -9.00
CA ARG A 46 11.69 -7.39 -7.79
C ARG A 46 12.08 -6.64 -6.52
N GLU A 47 13.29 -6.11 -6.42
CA GLU A 47 13.73 -5.29 -5.27
C GLU A 47 13.00 -3.96 -5.18
N LYS A 48 12.63 -3.36 -6.33
CA LYS A 48 11.77 -2.16 -6.37
C LYS A 48 10.37 -2.47 -5.86
N LEU A 49 9.77 -3.58 -6.32
CA LEU A 49 8.44 -4.00 -5.86
C LEU A 49 8.46 -4.37 -4.37
N GLN A 50 9.50 -5.06 -3.90
CA GLN A 50 9.69 -5.37 -2.48
C GLN A 50 9.79 -4.10 -1.63
N LYS A 51 10.52 -3.07 -2.10
CA LYS A 51 10.60 -1.78 -1.41
C LYS A 51 9.29 -1.00 -1.40
N VAL A 52 8.50 -1.11 -2.48
CA VAL A 52 7.15 -0.54 -2.50
C VAL A 52 6.30 -1.26 -1.46
N ILE A 53 6.25 -2.59 -1.50
CA ILE A 53 5.45 -3.41 -0.57
C ILE A 53 5.84 -3.20 0.90
N ASN A 54 7.14 -3.11 1.21
CA ASN A 54 7.61 -2.88 2.58
C ASN A 54 7.30 -1.47 3.11
N ASN A 55 7.00 -0.51 2.23
CA ASN A 55 6.60 0.86 2.58
C ASN A 55 5.09 1.11 2.34
N ILE A 56 4.30 0.06 2.07
CA ILE A 56 2.85 0.19 1.84
C ILE A 56 2.17 0.62 3.15
N THR A 57 1.51 1.77 3.12
CA THR A 57 0.49 2.18 4.09
C THR A 57 -0.78 1.35 3.87
N VAL A 58 -1.72 1.37 4.80
CA VAL A 58 -2.98 0.61 4.68
C VAL A 58 -3.87 1.02 3.49
N GLU A 59 -3.59 2.17 2.87
CA GLU A 59 -4.38 2.78 1.80
C GLU A 59 -4.34 2.00 0.45
N PRO A 60 -3.16 1.59 -0.09
CA PRO A 60 -3.08 0.74 -1.27
C PRO A 60 -3.83 -0.59 -1.19
N ILE A 61 -3.85 -1.23 -0.01
CA ILE A 61 -4.52 -2.52 0.19
C ILE A 61 -6.05 -2.34 0.12
N LEU A 62 -6.56 -1.27 0.74
CA LEU A 62 -7.97 -0.88 0.64
C LEU A 62 -8.37 -0.58 -0.80
N ALA A 63 -7.58 0.20 -1.54
CA ALA A 63 -7.84 0.50 -2.95
C ALA A 63 -7.82 -0.78 -3.81
N ALA A 64 -6.85 -1.66 -3.59
CA ALA A 64 -6.74 -2.95 -4.26
C ALA A 64 -7.86 -3.93 -3.88
N TYR A 65 -8.55 -3.72 -2.76
CA TYR A 65 -9.73 -4.50 -2.36
C TYR A 65 -11.03 -3.94 -2.96
N ILE A 66 -11.18 -2.62 -2.99
CA ILE A 66 -12.40 -1.96 -3.45
C ILE A 66 -12.56 -2.11 -4.97
N MET A 67 -11.49 -1.95 -5.77
CA MET A 67 -11.60 -2.01 -7.23
C MET A 67 -12.10 -3.38 -7.75
N PRO A 68 -11.54 -4.52 -7.31
CA PRO A 68 -12.09 -5.83 -7.68
C PRO A 68 -13.51 -6.05 -7.18
N SER A 69 -13.86 -5.53 -6.01
CA SER A 69 -15.21 -5.66 -5.44
C SER A 69 -16.27 -4.98 -6.30
N VAL A 70 -15.99 -3.77 -6.79
CA VAL A 70 -16.90 -3.04 -7.70
C VAL A 70 -17.00 -3.75 -9.05
N LEU A 71 -15.88 -4.21 -9.61
CA LEU A 71 -15.86 -4.95 -10.87
C LEU A 71 -16.68 -6.25 -10.79
N SER A 72 -16.53 -6.99 -9.69
CA SER A 72 -17.33 -8.19 -9.41
C SER A 72 -18.82 -7.86 -9.30
N GLY A 73 -19.17 -6.73 -8.68
CA GLY A 73 -20.55 -6.26 -8.58
C GLY A 73 -21.19 -5.97 -9.94
N LEU A 74 -20.47 -5.33 -10.87
CA LEU A 74 -20.98 -5.00 -12.21
C LEU A 74 -21.23 -6.26 -13.07
N ALA A 75 -20.33 -7.24 -13.00
CA ALA A 75 -20.50 -8.52 -13.71
C ALA A 75 -21.70 -9.30 -13.17
N THR A 76 -21.86 -9.30 -11.84
CA THR A 76 -22.95 -10.01 -11.15
C THR A 76 -24.32 -9.42 -11.49
N GLN A 77 -24.43 -8.10 -11.63
CA GLN A 77 -25.70 -7.44 -11.96
C GLN A 77 -26.25 -7.82 -13.34
N ASN A 78 -25.39 -7.95 -14.34
CA ASN A 78 -25.81 -8.31 -15.70
C ASN A 78 -26.23 -9.79 -15.79
N LEU A 79 -25.40 -10.68 -15.22
CA LEU A 79 -25.68 -12.12 -15.18
C LEU A 79 -26.89 -12.47 -14.31
N ASN A 80 -27.12 -11.74 -13.21
CA ASN A 80 -28.29 -11.97 -12.35
C ASN A 80 -29.61 -11.65 -13.05
N LEU A 81 -29.65 -10.62 -13.90
CA LEU A 81 -30.85 -10.27 -14.67
C LEU A 81 -31.16 -11.34 -15.73
N GLU A 82 -30.13 -11.80 -16.45
CA GLU A 82 -30.28 -12.85 -17.46
C GLU A 82 -30.71 -14.18 -16.82
N LYS A 83 -30.11 -14.58 -15.69
CA LYS A 83 -30.48 -15.81 -14.98
C LYS A 83 -31.84 -15.74 -14.31
N ALA A 84 -32.20 -14.61 -13.69
CA ALA A 84 -33.52 -14.42 -13.10
C ALA A 84 -34.63 -14.45 -14.17
N CYS A 85 -34.39 -13.83 -15.33
CA CYS A 85 -35.33 -13.80 -16.44
C CYS A 85 -35.52 -15.20 -17.07
N ARG A 86 -34.42 -15.87 -17.40
CA ARG A 86 -34.45 -17.04 -18.28
C ARG A 86 -34.55 -18.38 -17.55
N VAL A 87 -33.96 -18.48 -16.36
CA VAL A 87 -33.92 -19.75 -15.60
C VAL A 87 -34.95 -19.74 -14.48
N ASN A 88 -35.12 -18.63 -13.77
CA ASN A 88 -36.04 -18.61 -12.64
C ASN A 88 -37.49 -18.36 -13.06
N MET A 89 -37.73 -17.38 -13.92
CA MET A 89 -39.08 -17.03 -14.40
C MET A 89 -39.43 -17.70 -15.74
N ASP A 90 -38.48 -18.38 -16.37
CA ASP A 90 -38.64 -19.13 -17.64
C ASP A 90 -39.26 -18.28 -18.77
N TYR A 91 -38.90 -16.98 -18.82
CA TYR A 91 -39.32 -16.13 -19.94
C TYR A 91 -38.58 -16.49 -21.22
N GLY A 92 -39.23 -16.29 -22.36
CA GLY A 92 -38.66 -16.58 -23.68
C GLY A 92 -37.46 -15.68 -24.01
N GLU A 93 -36.58 -16.16 -24.90
CA GLU A 93 -35.36 -15.45 -25.33
C GLU A 93 -35.63 -14.01 -25.75
N VAL A 94 -36.69 -13.78 -26.53
CA VAL A 94 -37.03 -12.46 -27.06
C VAL A 94 -37.32 -11.45 -25.95
N VAL A 95 -37.97 -11.91 -24.87
CA VAL A 95 -38.33 -11.06 -23.71
C VAL A 95 -37.07 -10.76 -22.92
N CYS A 96 -36.26 -11.78 -22.59
CA CYS A 96 -35.02 -11.60 -21.82
C CYS A 96 -33.95 -10.79 -22.56
N ASP A 97 -33.86 -10.91 -23.89
CA ASP A 97 -32.95 -10.12 -24.71
C ASP A 97 -33.39 -8.67 -24.82
N ALA A 98 -34.71 -8.41 -24.83
CA ALA A 98 -35.25 -7.05 -24.78
C ALA A 98 -34.96 -6.40 -23.41
N LEU A 99 -35.21 -7.14 -22.31
CA LEU A 99 -34.89 -6.72 -20.93
C LEU A 99 -33.38 -6.43 -20.74
N THR A 100 -32.51 -7.29 -21.25
CA THR A 100 -31.04 -7.11 -21.19
C THR A 100 -30.57 -5.89 -21.98
N ARG A 101 -31.23 -5.59 -23.11
CA ARG A 101 -30.95 -4.40 -23.94
C ARG A 101 -31.63 -3.12 -23.45
N ARG A 102 -32.38 -3.19 -22.33
CA ARG A 102 -33.22 -2.10 -21.79
C ARG A 102 -34.31 -1.62 -22.75
N ASP A 103 -34.86 -2.52 -23.54
CA ASP A 103 -36.04 -2.29 -24.37
C ASP A 103 -37.29 -2.84 -23.65
N THR A 104 -37.78 -2.08 -22.67
CA THR A 104 -38.80 -2.58 -21.72
C THR A 104 -40.19 -1.97 -21.90
N ALA A 105 -40.40 -1.13 -22.92
CA ALA A 105 -41.66 -0.43 -23.16
C ALA A 105 -42.88 -1.36 -23.30
N ASN A 106 -42.68 -2.60 -23.73
CA ASN A 106 -43.74 -3.61 -23.91
C ASN A 106 -43.67 -4.77 -22.90
N TYR A 107 -42.70 -4.75 -21.98
CA TYR A 107 -42.40 -5.84 -21.04
C TYR A 107 -42.29 -5.35 -19.59
N THR A 108 -43.09 -4.35 -19.22
CA THR A 108 -42.99 -3.67 -17.92
C THR A 108 -43.31 -4.60 -16.74
N LEU A 109 -44.22 -5.56 -16.92
CA LEU A 109 -44.59 -6.52 -15.89
C LEU A 109 -43.48 -7.55 -15.65
N GLU A 110 -42.91 -8.06 -16.73
CA GLU A 110 -41.78 -8.99 -16.71
C GLU A 110 -40.54 -8.29 -16.15
N GLU A 111 -40.33 -7.02 -16.48
CA GLU A 111 -39.28 -6.17 -15.91
C GLU A 111 -39.42 -6.06 -14.39
N GLU A 112 -40.60 -5.66 -13.89
CA GLU A 112 -40.86 -5.50 -12.46
C GLU A 112 -40.60 -6.81 -11.70
N THR A 113 -41.09 -7.93 -12.25
CA THR A 113 -40.97 -9.25 -11.63
C THR A 113 -39.51 -9.72 -11.55
N VAL A 114 -38.73 -9.55 -12.64
CA VAL A 114 -37.30 -9.89 -12.67
C VAL A 114 -36.50 -8.97 -11.74
N GLN A 115 -36.78 -7.67 -11.76
CA GLN A 115 -36.09 -6.69 -10.92
C GLN A 115 -36.38 -6.91 -9.43
N GLN A 116 -37.62 -7.24 -9.05
CA GLN A 116 -37.96 -7.57 -7.67
C GLN A 116 -37.18 -8.81 -7.19
N MET A 117 -37.01 -9.81 -8.05
CA MET A 117 -36.22 -10.99 -7.74
C MET A 117 -34.73 -10.65 -7.55
N VAL A 118 -34.14 -9.89 -8.48
CA VAL A 118 -32.73 -9.47 -8.41
C VAL A 118 -32.49 -8.57 -7.19
N ALA A 119 -33.41 -7.66 -6.89
CA ALA A 119 -33.36 -6.80 -5.70
C ALA A 119 -33.37 -7.63 -4.42
N ARG A 120 -34.20 -8.69 -4.37
CA ARG A 120 -34.19 -9.62 -3.23
C ARG A 120 -32.87 -10.37 -3.12
N MET A 121 -32.20 -10.73 -4.22
CA MET A 121 -30.88 -11.37 -4.14
C MET A 121 -29.79 -10.41 -3.66
N ALA A 122 -29.87 -9.13 -4.04
CA ALA A 122 -28.90 -8.10 -3.65
C ALA A 122 -29.08 -7.61 -2.20
N ALA A 123 -30.25 -7.85 -1.58
CA ALA A 123 -30.58 -7.38 -0.24
C ALA A 123 -30.01 -8.25 0.90
N TRP A 124 -29.45 -9.43 0.60
CA TRP A 124 -28.93 -10.38 1.59
C TRP A 124 -27.41 -10.43 1.62
#